data_AF-A0A1C5V3T0-F1
#
_entry.id   AF-A0A1C5V3T0-F1
#
_cell.length_a   1.000
_cell.length_b   1.000
_cell.length_c   1.000
_cell.angle_alpha   90.00
_cell.angle_beta   90.00
_cell.angle_gamma   90.00
#
_symmetry.space_group_name_H-M   'P 1'
#
loop_
_entity.id
_entity.type
_entity.pdbx_description
1 polymer ?
#
loop_
_entity_poly.entity_id
_entity_poly.type
_entity_poly.pdbx_seq_one_letter_code
_entity_poly.pdbx_strand_id
1 'polypeptide(L)'
;MNQIEIFNSPEFGSIRVIEENGKYLFCGADVAKSLGYKDTVNALKTHCREDGVAFYHLTDNLGRKQKAKFISEGNLYRLIVHSKLPSAERFEKWVFDEVLPTIRKHGSYLTKEKLWEVATSPEALLKLCSDLLAEREENVSLRIANAQLEGKAAFYDLFIDLEHSTNLRTTAKELAVPERRFVRFLLEKRFVYRTASGNVLPYAKPANEGLFCVKDYCNHGHTGSYTLITPQGKLYFAQLREMILLVS
;
A
#
# COMPACT_ATOMS: atom_id res chain seq x y z
N MET A 1 10.18 -3.30 -8.32
CA MET A 1 11.15 -4.03 -7.47
C MET A 1 11.81 -2.96 -6.61
N ASN A 2 11.57 -2.99 -5.30
CA ASN A 2 12.16 -1.98 -4.41
C ASN A 2 13.64 -2.33 -4.22
N GLN A 3 14.52 -1.45 -4.69
CA GLN A 3 15.97 -1.65 -4.58
C GLN A 3 16.41 -1.25 -3.17
N ILE A 4 17.14 -2.13 -2.50
CA ILE A 4 17.72 -1.84 -1.20
C ILE A 4 19.05 -1.15 -1.43
N GLU A 5 19.20 0.03 -0.83
CA GLU A 5 20.43 0.79 -0.80
C GLU A 5 21.08 0.68 0.59
N ILE A 6 22.40 0.87 0.64
CA ILE A 6 23.14 0.88 1.91
C ILE A 6 23.63 2.30 2.13
N PHE A 7 23.04 2.97 3.11
CA PHE A 7 23.51 4.27 3.58
C PHE A 7 24.67 4.07 4.55
N ASN A 8 25.83 4.62 4.23
CA ASN A 8 27.01 4.56 5.08
C ASN A 8 27.22 5.91 5.78
N SER A 9 27.14 5.91 7.11
CA SER A 9 27.48 7.06 7.94
C SER A 9 28.73 6.77 8.76
N PRO A 10 29.69 7.72 8.86
CA PRO A 10 30.81 7.61 9.78
C PRO A 10 30.37 7.46 11.25
N GLU A 11 29.20 8.00 11.61
CA GLU A 11 28.70 8.08 12.97
C GLU A 11 27.68 6.96 13.29
N PHE A 12 26.94 6.50 12.27
CA PHE A 12 25.86 5.53 12.43
C PHE A 12 26.09 4.20 11.69
N GLY A 13 27.26 4.03 11.07
CA GLY A 13 27.61 2.81 10.32
C GLY A 13 26.76 2.61 9.07
N SER A 14 26.63 1.35 8.66
CA SER A 14 25.86 0.94 7.48
C SER A 14 24.40 0.65 7.84
N ILE A 15 23.48 1.41 7.26
CA ILE A 15 22.03 1.26 7.44
C ILE A 15 21.42 0.88 6.09
N ARG A 16 20.69 -0.25 6.03
CA ARG A 16 19.93 -0.61 4.83
C ARG A 16 18.70 0.28 4.70
N VAL A 17 18.47 0.83 3.52
CA VAL A 17 17.39 1.77 3.20
C VAL A 17 16.63 1.25 1.98
N ILE A 18 15.32 1.44 1.97
CA ILE A 18 14.45 1.24 0.82
C ILE A 18 13.79 2.58 0.51
N GLU A 19 13.86 3.00 -0.75
CA GLU A 19 13.07 4.12 -1.25
C GLU A 19 11.76 3.59 -1.85
N GLU A 20 10.64 4.12 -1.38
CA GLU A 20 9.31 3.78 -1.88
C GLU A 20 8.44 5.05 -1.94
N ASN A 21 7.97 5.40 -3.14
CA ASN A 21 7.13 6.57 -3.39
C ASN A 21 7.71 7.89 -2.82
N GLY A 22 9.01 8.12 -3.02
CA GLY A 22 9.72 9.30 -2.51
C GLY A 22 9.90 9.33 -0.98
N LYS A 23 9.64 8.21 -0.30
CA LYS A 23 9.85 8.06 1.15
C LYS A 23 10.92 7.03 1.41
N TYR A 24 11.78 7.33 2.38
CA TYR A 24 12.80 6.40 2.85
C TYR A 24 12.28 5.55 4.01
N LEU A 25 12.51 4.25 3.90
CA LEU A 25 12.30 3.27 4.95
C LEU A 25 13.65 2.69 5.37
N PHE A 26 13.92 2.67 6.67
CA PHE A 26 15.21 2.28 7.23
C PHE A 26 15.11 0.91 7.89
N CYS A 27 16.11 0.05 7.75
CA CYS A 27 16.13 -1.22 8.45
C CYS A 27 16.22 -0.98 9.97
N GLY A 28 15.15 -1.33 10.69
CA GLY A 28 15.03 -1.00 12.11
C GLY A 28 16.10 -1.67 12.98
N ALA A 29 16.54 -2.87 12.60
CA ALA A 29 17.61 -3.57 13.32
C ALA A 29 18.97 -2.86 13.18
N ASP A 30 19.29 -2.36 11.98
CA ASP A 30 20.53 -1.65 11.72
C ASP A 30 20.55 -0.32 12.50
N VAL A 31 19.43 0.41 12.45
CA VAL A 31 19.25 1.67 13.18
C VAL A 31 19.33 1.47 14.69
N ALA A 32 18.62 0.48 15.25
CA ALA A 32 18.66 0.25 16.69
C ALA A 32 20.07 -0.16 17.15
N LYS A 33 20.78 -0.95 16.35
CA LYS A 33 22.16 -1.35 16.65
C LYS A 33 23.12 -0.15 16.58
N SER A 34 23.01 0.70 15.55
CA SER A 34 23.85 1.89 15.42
C SER A 34 23.61 2.91 16.52
N LEU A 35 22.38 2.97 17.05
CA LEU A 35 22.01 3.79 18.20
C LEU A 35 22.34 3.17 19.56
N GLY A 36 23.05 2.04 19.59
CA GLY A 36 23.57 1.44 20.82
C GLY A 36 22.55 0.68 21.66
N TYR A 37 21.36 0.36 21.11
CA TYR A 37 20.38 -0.44 21.82
C TYR A 37 20.86 -1.89 21.95
N LYS A 38 20.97 -2.39 23.20
CA LYS A 38 21.35 -3.79 23.47
C LYS A 38 20.31 -4.78 22.96
N ASP A 39 19.03 -4.47 23.15
CA ASP A 39 17.91 -5.24 22.66
C ASP A 39 17.19 -4.45 21.56
N THR A 40 17.54 -4.75 20.30
CA THR A 40 16.99 -4.06 19.13
C THR A 40 15.50 -4.34 18.94
N VAL A 41 15.04 -5.54 19.29
CA VAL A 41 13.62 -5.93 19.14
C VAL A 41 12.77 -5.16 20.14
N ASN A 42 13.21 -5.11 21.40
CA ASN A 42 12.50 -4.37 22.44
C ASN A 42 12.52 -2.85 22.18
N ALA A 43 13.64 -2.30 21.69
CA ALA A 43 13.74 -0.89 21.32
C ALA A 43 12.71 -0.53 20.23
N LEU A 44 12.63 -1.34 19.16
CA LEU A 44 11.65 -1.15 18.09
C LEU A 44 10.21 -1.29 18.60
N LYS A 45 9.94 -2.23 19.52
CA LYS A 45 8.61 -2.42 20.11
C LYS A 45 8.20 -1.24 21.01
N THR A 46 9.14 -0.69 21.75
CA THR A 46 8.88 0.35 22.75
C THR A 46 8.74 1.74 22.12
N HIS A 47 9.56 2.06 21.13
CA HIS A 47 9.67 3.42 20.60
C HIS A 47 9.00 3.63 19.24
N CYS A 48 8.80 2.59 18.44
CA CYS A 48 8.18 2.73 17.12
C CYS A 48 6.65 2.61 17.18
N ARG A 49 5.97 3.44 16.38
CA ARG A 49 4.54 3.32 16.12
C ARG A 49 4.29 2.37 14.96
N GLU A 50 3.21 1.59 15.05
CA GLU A 50 2.87 0.52 14.09
C GLU A 50 2.59 1.05 12.68
N ASP A 51 1.99 2.24 12.57
CA ASP A 51 1.71 2.94 11.30
C ASP A 51 2.96 3.27 10.48
N GLY A 52 4.11 3.35 11.14
CA GLY A 52 5.41 3.61 10.54
C GLY A 52 6.28 2.37 10.38
N VAL A 53 5.72 1.16 10.40
CA VAL A 53 6.46 -0.10 10.30
C VAL A 53 6.04 -0.90 9.05
N ALA A 54 7.01 -1.34 8.27
CA ALA A 54 6.82 -2.21 7.12
C ALA A 54 7.71 -3.46 7.24
N PHE A 55 7.36 -4.52 6.52
CA PHE A 55 8.12 -5.76 6.50
C PHE A 55 8.54 -6.13 5.09
N TYR A 56 9.84 -6.35 4.89
CA TYR A 56 10.39 -6.78 3.61
C TYR A 56 11.21 -8.06 3.77
N HIS A 57 11.23 -8.87 2.72
CA HIS A 57 12.07 -10.06 2.67
C HIS A 57 13.48 -9.68 2.24
N LEU A 58 14.46 -9.93 3.10
CA LEU A 58 15.88 -9.81 2.81
C LEU A 58 16.46 -11.19 2.58
N THR A 59 17.27 -11.33 1.54
CA THR A 59 18.07 -12.54 1.31
C THR A 59 19.41 -12.34 2.01
N ASP A 60 19.79 -13.23 2.93
CA ASP A 60 21.11 -13.19 3.54
C ASP A 60 22.21 -13.71 2.60
N ASN A 61 23.47 -13.60 3.01
CA ASN A 61 24.63 -14.05 2.23
C ASN A 61 24.65 -15.58 2.00
N LEU A 62 23.83 -16.34 2.72
CA LEU A 62 23.65 -17.80 2.61
C LEU A 62 22.40 -18.16 1.77
N GLY A 63 21.75 -17.17 1.13
CA GLY A 63 20.58 -17.36 0.27
C GLY A 63 19.25 -17.51 1.03
N ARG A 64 19.22 -17.29 2.35
CA ARG A 64 18.02 -17.48 3.17
C ARG A 64 17.15 -16.22 3.14
N LYS A 65 15.85 -16.37 2.91
CA LYS A 65 14.88 -15.26 3.00
C LYS A 65 14.48 -15.04 4.46
N GLN A 66 14.81 -13.86 4.99
CA GLN A 66 14.41 -13.41 6.31
C GLN A 66 13.44 -12.23 6.20
N LYS A 67 12.40 -12.21 7.05
CA LYS A 67 11.48 -11.08 7.14
C LYS A 67 12.09 -10.02 8.06
N ALA A 68 12.49 -8.88 7.51
CA ALA A 68 13.10 -7.78 8.24
C ALA A 68 12.10 -6.64 8.44
N LYS A 69 12.22 -5.97 9.59
CA LYS A 69 11.41 -4.80 9.94
C LYS A 69 12.08 -3.54 9.40
N PHE A 70 11.34 -2.77 8.61
CA PHE A 70 11.71 -1.45 8.15
C PHE A 70 10.84 -0.40 8.84
N ILE A 71 11.42 0.76 9.13
CA ILE A 71 10.80 1.84 9.89
C ILE A 71 10.82 3.13 9.07
N SER A 72 9.76 3.92 9.19
CA SER A 72 9.70 5.27 8.63
C SER A 72 10.68 6.21 9.32
N GLU A 73 10.97 7.33 8.66
CA GLU A 73 11.77 8.44 9.20
C GLU A 73 11.26 8.95 10.57
N GLY A 74 9.93 9.03 10.74
CA GLY A 74 9.35 9.41 12.04
C GLY A 74 9.70 8.41 13.16
N ASN A 75 9.75 7.11 12.86
CA ASN A 75 10.18 6.08 13.80
C ASN A 75 11.71 6.08 14.01
N LEU A 76 12.50 6.45 13.00
CA LEU A 76 13.93 6.70 13.14
C LEU A 76 14.19 7.81 14.17
N TYR A 77 13.53 8.97 14.04
CA TYR A 77 13.67 10.07 15.00
C TYR A 77 13.25 9.68 16.42
N ARG A 78 12.18 8.89 16.58
CA ARG A 78 11.76 8.37 17.88
C ARG A 78 12.86 7.53 18.54
N LEU A 79 13.59 6.71 17.79
CA LEU A 79 14.72 5.94 18.31
C LEU A 79 15.91 6.82 18.66
N ILE A 80 16.21 7.84 17.86
CA ILE A 80 17.35 8.74 18.11
C ILE A 80 17.14 9.49 19.43
N VAL A 81 15.97 10.09 19.64
CA VAL A 81 15.64 10.87 20.85
C VAL A 81 15.70 10.03 22.14
N HIS A 82 15.49 8.71 22.05
CA HIS A 82 15.57 7.82 23.22
C HIS A 82 16.95 7.17 23.41
N SER A 83 17.87 7.33 22.45
CA SER A 83 19.21 6.77 22.56
C SER A 83 20.04 7.52 23.62
N LYS A 84 20.99 6.82 24.23
CA LYS A 84 21.96 7.37 25.20
C LYS A 84 23.35 7.57 24.60
N LEU A 85 23.46 7.47 23.27
CA LEU A 85 24.73 7.73 22.61
C LEU A 85 24.98 9.24 22.51
N PRO A 86 26.21 9.71 22.76
CA PRO A 86 26.55 11.12 22.63
C PRO A 86 26.26 11.70 21.23
N SER A 87 26.35 10.88 20.17
CA SER A 87 25.99 11.31 18.80
C SER A 87 24.48 11.55 18.65
N ALA A 88 23.65 10.69 19.23
CA ALA A 88 22.21 10.84 19.22
C ALA A 88 21.76 12.04 20.06
N GLU A 89 22.36 12.26 21.23
CA GLU A 89 22.10 13.44 22.07
C GLU A 89 22.48 14.75 21.36
N ARG A 90 23.59 14.77 20.61
CA ARG A 90 23.95 15.93 19.77
C ARG A 90 22.90 16.23 18.71
N PHE A 91 22.41 15.19 18.02
CA PHE A 91 21.36 15.33 17.02
C PHE A 91 20.05 15.82 17.65
N GLU A 92 19.61 15.19 18.74
CA GLU A 92 18.41 15.59 19.50
C GLU A 92 18.51 17.06 19.89
N LYS A 93 19.63 17.46 20.51
CA LYS A 93 19.86 18.84 20.94
C LYS A 93 19.81 19.82 19.78
N TRP A 94 20.47 19.50 18.66
CA TRP A 94 20.42 20.35 17.47
C TRP A 94 18.99 20.49 16.93
N VAL A 95 18.22 19.39 16.86
CA VAL A 95 16.82 19.46 16.42
C VAL A 95 15.96 20.27 17.40
N PHE A 96 16.10 20.05 18.71
CA PHE A 96 15.19 20.60 19.72
C PHE A 96 15.53 22.04 20.13
N ASP A 97 16.81 22.40 20.16
CA ASP A 97 17.26 23.72 20.62
C ASP A 97 17.52 24.68 19.45
N GLU A 98 17.78 24.18 18.24
CA GLU A 98 18.09 25.00 17.07
C GLU A 98 16.99 24.90 15.99
N VAL A 99 16.74 23.70 15.44
CA VAL A 99 15.85 23.54 14.28
C VAL A 99 14.39 23.89 14.62
N LEU A 100 13.79 23.22 15.60
CA LEU A 100 12.39 23.43 15.95
C LEU A 100 12.12 24.86 16.47
N PRO A 101 12.97 25.47 17.32
CA PRO A 101 12.80 26.85 17.73
C PRO A 101 12.93 27.84 16.57
N THR A 102 13.81 27.58 15.61
CA THR A 102 13.95 28.41 14.40
C THR A 102 12.70 28.33 13.55
N ILE A 103 12.18 27.12 13.29
CA ILE A 103 10.90 26.93 12.57
C ILE A 103 9.76 27.63 13.31
N ARG A 104 9.67 27.51 14.65
CA ARG A 104 8.63 28.19 15.43
C ARG A 104 8.70 29.71 15.32
N LYS A 105 9.91 30.28 15.30
CA LYS A 105 10.12 31.74 15.26
C LYS A 105 9.96 32.33 13.86
N HIS A 106 10.43 31.63 12.83
CA HIS A 106 10.59 32.17 11.48
C HIS A 106 9.71 31.47 10.43
N GLY A 107 9.04 30.38 10.79
CA GLY A 107 8.23 29.57 9.88
C GLY A 107 9.03 28.58 9.02
N SER A 108 10.38 28.62 9.07
CA SER A 108 11.25 27.75 8.29
C SER A 108 12.62 27.55 8.95
N TYR A 109 13.35 26.52 8.52
CA TYR A 109 14.77 26.31 8.80
C TYR A 109 15.49 26.09 7.46
N LEU A 110 16.52 26.88 7.19
CA LEU A 110 17.34 26.80 5.98
C LEU A 110 18.80 26.62 6.38
N THR A 111 19.54 25.78 5.66
CA THR A 111 20.99 25.71 5.83
C THR A 111 21.62 27.05 5.46
N LYS A 112 22.80 27.36 6.03
CA LYS A 112 23.51 28.62 5.74
C LYS A 112 23.74 28.83 4.25
N GLU A 113 24.10 27.76 3.55
CA GLU A 113 24.30 27.74 2.10
C GLU A 113 23.01 28.08 1.35
N LYS A 114 21.90 27.42 1.70
CA LYS A 114 20.62 27.66 1.02
C LYS A 114 20.06 29.05 1.33
N LEU A 115 20.23 29.52 2.56
CA LEU A 115 19.84 30.87 2.97
C LEU A 115 20.65 31.92 2.20
N TRP A 116 21.95 31.71 2.01
CA TRP A 116 22.78 32.59 1.20
C TRP A 116 22.35 32.60 -0.27
N GLU A 117 22.13 31.42 -0.86
CA GLU A 117 21.66 31.27 -2.24
C GLU A 117 20.35 32.03 -2.47
N VAL A 118 19.37 31.83 -1.58
CA VAL A 118 18.05 32.47 -1.66
C VAL A 118 18.12 33.98 -1.38
N ALA A 119 19.02 34.43 -0.51
CA ALA A 119 19.24 35.85 -0.24
C ALA A 119 19.93 36.58 -1.40
N THR A 120 20.76 35.89 -2.17
CA THR A 120 21.54 36.46 -3.28
C THR A 120 20.90 36.28 -4.65
N SER A 121 19.93 35.36 -4.78
CA SER A 121 19.22 35.07 -6.03
C SER A 121 17.70 35.03 -5.82
N PRO A 122 16.95 36.04 -6.35
CA PRO A 122 15.50 36.02 -6.35
C PRO A 122 14.90 34.81 -7.09
N GLU A 123 15.58 34.32 -8.13
CA GLU A 123 15.16 33.12 -8.86
C GLU A 123 15.24 31.86 -7.98
N ALA A 124 16.27 31.75 -7.14
CA ALA A 124 16.41 30.64 -6.21
C ALA A 124 15.29 30.62 -5.16
N LEU A 125 14.85 31.80 -4.69
CA LEU A 125 13.69 31.92 -3.80
C LEU A 125 12.41 31.46 -4.49
N LEU A 126 12.13 31.99 -5.69
CA LEU A 126 10.92 31.66 -6.45
C LEU A 126 10.84 30.18 -6.77
N LYS A 127 11.95 29.58 -7.20
CA LYS A 127 12.05 28.14 -7.46
C LYS A 127 11.79 27.31 -6.20
N LEU A 128 12.42 27.67 -5.08
CA LEU A 128 12.19 26.99 -3.82
C LEU A 128 10.70 27.04 -3.41
N CYS A 129 10.07 28.20 -3.55
CA CYS A 129 8.64 28.34 -3.27
C CYS A 129 7.76 27.54 -4.23
N SER A 130 8.07 27.52 -5.54
CA SER A 130 7.29 26.75 -6.52
C SER A 130 7.38 25.25 -6.28
N ASP A 131 8.59 24.76 -5.99
CA ASP A 131 8.82 23.33 -5.74
C ASP A 131 8.04 22.88 -4.49
N LEU A 132 8.11 23.67 -3.40
CA LEU A 132 7.35 23.41 -2.18
C LEU A 132 5.82 23.46 -2.38
N LEU A 133 5.32 24.34 -3.24
CA LEU A 133 3.89 24.41 -3.56
C LEU A 133 3.44 23.19 -4.38
N ALA A 134 4.22 22.81 -5.40
CA ALA A 134 3.94 21.64 -6.23
C ALA A 134 3.88 20.36 -5.39
N GLU A 135 4.86 20.16 -4.48
CA GLU A 135 4.85 19.03 -3.54
C GLU A 135 3.59 19.00 -2.66
N ARG A 136 3.08 20.16 -2.23
CA ARG A 136 1.87 20.24 -1.40
C ARG A 136 0.62 19.88 -2.19
N GLU A 137 0.49 20.36 -3.42
CA GLU A 137 -0.64 20.04 -4.31
C GLU A 137 -0.66 18.55 -4.66
N GLU A 138 0.50 17.97 -4.97
CA GLU A 138 0.64 16.55 -5.23
C GLU A 138 0.24 15.73 -4.00
N ASN A 139 0.75 16.08 -2.80
CA ASN A 139 0.38 15.40 -1.56
C ASN A 139 -1.13 15.46 -1.26
N VAL A 140 -1.79 16.59 -1.53
CA VAL A 140 -3.25 16.71 -1.35
C VAL A 140 -3.99 15.81 -2.32
N SER A 141 -3.61 15.82 -3.60
CA SER A 141 -4.25 14.97 -4.62
C SER A 141 -4.09 13.48 -4.32
N LEU A 142 -2.90 13.05 -3.89
CA LEU A 142 -2.63 11.68 -3.46
C LEU A 142 -3.46 11.28 -2.24
N ARG A 143 -3.63 12.18 -1.26
CA ARG A 143 -4.50 11.93 -0.09
C ARG A 143 -5.95 11.74 -0.48
N ILE A 144 -6.47 12.57 -1.39
CA ILE A 144 -7.84 12.45 -1.89
C ILE A 144 -8.02 11.11 -2.63
N ALA A 145 -7.08 10.76 -3.51
CA ALA A 145 -7.12 9.50 -4.23
C ALA A 145 -7.07 8.28 -3.29
N ASN A 146 -6.19 8.30 -2.28
CA ASN A 146 -6.09 7.23 -1.29
C ASN A 146 -7.37 7.10 -0.47
N ALA A 147 -7.97 8.20 -0.01
CA ALA A 147 -9.23 8.15 0.71
C ALA A 147 -10.38 7.54 -0.13
N GLN A 148 -10.42 7.83 -1.44
CA GLN A 148 -11.38 7.20 -2.35
C GLN A 148 -11.12 5.70 -2.53
N LEU A 149 -9.85 5.29 -2.60
CA LEU A 149 -9.47 3.88 -2.72
C LEU A 149 -9.76 3.10 -1.44
N GLU A 150 -9.50 3.67 -0.26
CA GLU A 150 -9.85 3.09 1.03
C GLU A 150 -11.36 2.86 1.16
N GLY A 151 -12.19 3.82 0.73
CA GLY A 151 -13.64 3.64 0.69
C GLY A 151 -14.09 2.50 -0.22
N LYS A 152 -13.44 2.33 -1.38
CA LYS A 152 -13.70 1.20 -2.28
C LYS A 152 -13.23 -0.14 -1.69
N ALA A 153 -12.06 -0.16 -1.06
CA ALA A 153 -11.50 -1.34 -0.40
C ALA A 153 -12.38 -1.83 0.76
N ALA A 154 -12.79 -0.91 1.64
CA ALA A 154 -13.67 -1.22 2.78
C ALA A 154 -15.04 -1.76 2.34
N PHE A 155 -15.57 -1.30 1.21
CA PHE A 155 -16.79 -1.88 0.62
C PHE A 155 -16.58 -3.34 0.21
N TYR A 156 -15.43 -3.69 -0.38
CA TYR A 156 -15.15 -5.06 -0.79
C TYR A 156 -15.01 -6.01 0.41
N ASP A 157 -14.31 -5.60 1.46
CA ASP A 157 -14.10 -6.43 2.65
C ASP A 157 -15.40 -6.69 3.44
N LEU A 158 -16.35 -5.75 3.42
CA LEU A 158 -17.58 -5.86 4.21
C LEU A 158 -18.71 -6.62 3.49
N PHE A 159 -18.78 -6.53 2.15
CA PHE A 159 -19.95 -7.02 1.39
C PHE A 159 -19.70 -8.29 0.56
N ILE A 160 -18.45 -8.65 0.27
CA ILE A 160 -18.15 -9.80 -0.60
C ILE A 160 -17.50 -10.92 0.22
N ASP A 161 -18.22 -12.03 0.39
CA ASP A 161 -17.66 -13.27 0.94
C ASP A 161 -16.69 -13.89 -0.08
N LEU A 162 -15.38 -13.71 0.17
CA LEU A 162 -14.30 -14.23 -0.67
C LEU A 162 -13.85 -15.64 -0.28
N GLU A 163 -14.47 -16.28 0.71
CA GLU A 163 -14.01 -17.58 1.18
C GLU A 163 -14.47 -18.71 0.26
N HIS A 164 -15.62 -18.55 -0.41
CA HIS A 164 -16.25 -19.64 -1.17
C HIS A 164 -16.78 -19.23 -2.55
N SER A 165 -16.76 -20.19 -3.48
CA SER A 165 -17.40 -20.02 -4.79
C SER A 165 -18.93 -20.07 -4.68
N THR A 166 -19.62 -19.10 -5.27
CA THR A 166 -21.08 -18.97 -5.19
C THR A 166 -21.74 -18.93 -6.57
N ASN A 167 -23.02 -19.27 -6.65
CA ASN A 167 -23.74 -19.25 -7.93
C ASN A 167 -23.98 -17.80 -8.42
N LEU A 168 -24.41 -17.65 -9.68
CA LEU A 168 -24.65 -16.35 -10.30
C LEU A 168 -25.63 -15.46 -9.51
N ARG A 169 -26.66 -16.06 -8.91
CA ARG A 169 -27.68 -15.35 -8.12
C ARG A 169 -27.12 -14.82 -6.82
N THR A 170 -26.45 -15.66 -6.03
CA THR A 170 -25.85 -15.28 -4.76
C THR A 170 -24.79 -14.21 -4.98
N THR A 171 -23.95 -14.39 -6.00
CA THR A 171 -22.92 -13.41 -6.36
C THR A 171 -23.54 -12.07 -6.77
N ALA A 172 -24.64 -12.05 -7.53
CA ALA A 172 -25.33 -10.80 -7.85
C ALA A 172 -25.84 -10.07 -6.59
N LYS A 173 -26.32 -10.82 -5.58
CA LYS A 173 -26.75 -10.24 -4.29
C LYS A 173 -25.57 -9.68 -3.50
N GLU A 174 -24.45 -10.41 -3.42
CA GLU A 174 -23.20 -9.95 -2.79
C GLU A 174 -22.69 -8.65 -3.44
N LEU A 175 -22.78 -8.57 -4.77
CA LEU A 175 -22.41 -7.37 -5.53
C LEU A 175 -23.44 -6.23 -5.44
N ALA A 176 -24.58 -6.45 -4.77
CA ALA A 176 -25.71 -5.53 -4.70
C ALA A 176 -26.21 -5.05 -6.07
N VAL A 177 -26.33 -5.98 -7.03
CA VAL A 177 -26.85 -5.73 -8.38
C VAL A 177 -28.03 -6.66 -8.72
N PRO A 178 -28.98 -6.24 -9.59
CA PRO A 178 -30.05 -7.14 -10.02
C PRO A 178 -29.51 -8.36 -10.79
N GLU A 179 -29.91 -9.57 -10.38
CA GLU A 179 -29.47 -10.84 -10.99
C GLU A 179 -29.59 -10.83 -12.52
N ARG A 180 -30.72 -10.31 -13.04
CA ARG A 180 -30.95 -10.24 -14.49
C ARG A 180 -29.95 -9.35 -15.22
N ARG A 181 -29.59 -8.19 -14.64
CA ARG A 181 -28.59 -7.29 -15.21
C ARG A 181 -27.20 -7.92 -15.18
N PHE A 182 -26.86 -8.58 -14.08
CA PHE A 182 -25.59 -9.29 -13.98
C PHE A 182 -25.44 -10.39 -15.02
N VAL A 183 -26.44 -11.28 -15.15
CA VAL A 183 -26.39 -12.35 -16.15
C VAL A 183 -26.37 -11.76 -17.57
N ARG A 184 -27.11 -10.69 -17.83
CA ARG A 184 -27.10 -10.00 -19.13
C ARG A 184 -25.73 -9.39 -19.46
N PHE A 185 -25.11 -8.71 -18.50
CA PHE A 185 -23.74 -8.19 -18.63
C PHE A 185 -22.75 -9.29 -19.01
N LEU A 186 -22.80 -10.44 -18.31
CA LEU A 186 -21.91 -11.56 -18.59
C LEU A 186 -22.12 -12.14 -20.00
N LEU A 187 -23.36 -12.15 -20.51
CA LEU A 187 -23.68 -12.58 -21.87
C LEU A 187 -23.18 -11.58 -22.92
N GLU A 188 -23.47 -10.29 -22.73
CA GLU A 188 -23.09 -9.22 -23.66
C GLU A 188 -21.56 -9.09 -23.80
N LYS A 189 -20.84 -9.20 -22.68
CA LYS A 189 -19.36 -9.20 -22.66
C LYS A 189 -18.74 -10.56 -22.98
N ARG A 190 -19.55 -11.55 -23.36
CA ARG A 190 -19.13 -12.92 -23.72
C ARG A 190 -18.26 -13.59 -22.66
N PHE A 191 -18.57 -13.38 -21.37
CA PHE A 191 -18.01 -14.20 -20.28
C PHE A 191 -18.70 -15.55 -20.25
N VAL A 192 -20.02 -15.57 -20.46
CA VAL A 192 -20.85 -16.78 -20.46
C VAL A 192 -21.71 -16.84 -21.72
N TYR A 193 -22.26 -18.01 -22.01
CA TYR A 193 -23.25 -18.23 -23.06
C TYR A 193 -24.42 -19.06 -22.51
N ARG A 194 -25.54 -19.08 -23.26
CA ARG A 194 -26.68 -19.94 -22.97
C ARG A 194 -26.62 -21.20 -23.82
N THR A 195 -26.74 -22.37 -23.19
CA THR A 195 -26.92 -23.65 -23.89
C THR A 195 -28.34 -23.76 -24.46
N ALA A 196 -28.56 -24.74 -25.33
CA ALA A 196 -29.91 -25.05 -25.84
C ALA A 196 -30.90 -25.41 -24.71
N SER A 197 -30.40 -25.99 -23.61
CA SER A 197 -31.18 -26.29 -22.40
C SER A 197 -31.45 -25.08 -21.50
N GLY A 198 -30.92 -23.90 -21.82
CA GLY A 198 -31.10 -22.66 -21.06
C GLY A 198 -30.08 -22.43 -19.93
N ASN A 199 -29.17 -23.39 -19.68
CA ASN A 199 -28.10 -23.26 -18.70
C ASN A 199 -27.10 -22.19 -19.13
N VAL A 200 -26.54 -21.48 -18.15
CA VAL A 200 -25.53 -20.44 -18.36
C VAL A 200 -24.15 -21.03 -18.03
N LEU A 201 -23.28 -21.15 -19.04
CA LEU A 201 -21.94 -21.72 -18.92
C LEU A 201 -20.85 -20.73 -19.37
N PRO A 202 -19.66 -20.73 -18.76
CA PRO A 202 -18.58 -19.84 -19.14
C PRO A 202 -17.95 -20.26 -20.48
N TYR A 203 -17.47 -19.28 -21.24
CA TYR A 203 -16.57 -19.56 -22.36
C TYR A 203 -15.20 -20.03 -21.84
N ALA A 204 -14.57 -20.96 -22.54
CA ALA A 204 -13.20 -21.38 -22.30
C ALA A 204 -12.21 -20.45 -23.01
N LYS A 205 -12.05 -19.23 -22.50
CA LYS A 205 -11.12 -18.21 -23.03
C LYS A 205 -10.13 -17.77 -21.96
N PRO A 206 -8.91 -17.30 -22.33
CA PRO A 206 -7.92 -16.83 -21.36
C PRO A 206 -8.47 -15.74 -20.41
N ALA A 207 -9.32 -14.85 -20.90
CA ALA A 207 -9.96 -13.82 -20.09
C ALA A 207 -10.92 -14.35 -19.00
N ASN A 208 -11.28 -15.63 -19.02
CA ASN A 208 -12.12 -16.28 -18.01
C ASN A 208 -11.32 -17.15 -17.04
N GLU A 209 -10.00 -17.23 -17.20
CA GLU A 209 -9.14 -18.09 -16.39
C GLU A 209 -9.27 -17.72 -14.90
N GLY A 210 -9.58 -18.74 -14.08
CA GLY A 210 -9.78 -18.57 -12.64
C GLY A 210 -11.07 -17.87 -12.23
N LEU A 211 -11.89 -17.29 -13.12
CA LEU A 211 -13.09 -16.53 -12.75
C LEU A 211 -14.31 -17.40 -12.41
N PHE A 212 -14.42 -18.57 -13.05
CA PHE A 212 -15.58 -19.45 -12.95
C PHE A 212 -15.14 -20.89 -12.65
N CYS A 213 -16.01 -21.64 -11.99
CA CYS A 213 -15.94 -23.10 -11.98
C CYS A 213 -17.30 -23.69 -12.36
N VAL A 214 -17.27 -24.78 -13.14
CA VAL A 214 -18.47 -25.51 -13.54
C VAL A 214 -18.54 -26.77 -12.70
N LYS A 215 -19.70 -27.02 -12.09
CA LYS A 215 -19.96 -28.25 -11.33
C LYS A 215 -21.13 -28.99 -11.92
N ASP A 216 -20.99 -30.31 -11.95
CA ASP A 216 -22.07 -31.20 -12.33
C ASP A 216 -22.97 -31.49 -11.12
N TYR A 217 -24.25 -31.74 -11.38
CA TYR A 217 -25.20 -32.25 -10.42
C TYR A 217 -25.94 -33.44 -11.02
N CYS A 218 -26.33 -34.36 -10.14
CA CYS A 218 -27.29 -35.41 -10.43
C CYS A 218 -28.40 -35.30 -9.40
N ASN A 219 -29.63 -35.07 -9.83
CA ASN A 219 -30.78 -34.98 -8.94
C ASN A 219 -31.94 -35.79 -9.52
N HIS A 220 -32.43 -36.78 -8.78
CA HIS A 220 -33.53 -37.67 -9.18
C HIS A 220 -33.36 -38.27 -10.59
N GLY A 221 -32.13 -38.64 -10.97
CA GLY A 221 -31.82 -39.23 -12.29
C GLY A 221 -31.60 -38.21 -13.41
N HIS A 222 -31.75 -36.91 -13.15
CA HIS A 222 -31.40 -35.84 -14.09
C HIS A 222 -29.99 -35.33 -13.81
N THR A 223 -29.14 -35.34 -14.84
CA THR A 223 -27.79 -34.77 -14.79
C THR A 223 -27.74 -33.42 -15.50
N GLY A 224 -26.92 -32.52 -14.98
CA GLY A 224 -26.68 -31.23 -15.60
C GLY A 224 -25.47 -30.54 -14.97
N SER A 225 -25.16 -29.35 -15.46
CA SER A 225 -24.02 -28.55 -14.98
C SER A 225 -24.48 -27.13 -14.68
N TYR A 226 -23.87 -26.52 -13.67
CA TYR A 226 -24.12 -25.12 -13.30
C TYR A 226 -22.81 -24.38 -13.06
N THR A 227 -22.88 -23.06 -13.24
CA THR A 227 -21.74 -22.15 -13.09
C THR A 227 -21.70 -21.55 -11.69
N LEU A 228 -20.54 -21.63 -11.08
CA LEU A 228 -20.15 -20.92 -9.87
C LEU A 228 -19.09 -19.86 -10.22
N ILE A 229 -19.09 -18.76 -9.47
CA ILE A 229 -18.09 -17.70 -9.54
C ILE A 229 -17.13 -17.95 -8.39
N THR A 230 -15.85 -18.01 -8.70
CA THR A 230 -14.77 -18.20 -7.71
C THR A 230 -14.53 -16.90 -6.93
N PRO A 231 -13.81 -16.93 -5.80
CA PRO A 231 -13.38 -15.71 -5.11
C PRO A 231 -12.69 -14.70 -6.04
N GLN A 232 -11.83 -15.18 -6.94
CA GLN A 232 -11.17 -14.35 -7.96
C GLN A 232 -12.18 -13.74 -8.93
N GLY A 233 -13.18 -14.52 -9.37
CA GLY A 233 -14.29 -14.03 -10.17
C GLY A 233 -15.11 -12.96 -9.48
N LYS A 234 -15.41 -13.14 -8.17
CA LYS A 234 -16.15 -12.16 -7.38
C LYS A 234 -15.40 -10.83 -7.34
N LEU A 235 -14.11 -10.85 -7.00
CA LEU A 235 -13.24 -9.66 -7.02
C LEU A 235 -13.26 -8.95 -8.37
N TYR A 236 -13.12 -9.72 -9.45
CA TYR A 236 -13.11 -9.18 -10.80
C TYR A 236 -14.44 -8.50 -11.17
N PHE A 237 -15.58 -9.14 -10.92
CA PHE A 237 -16.89 -8.56 -11.24
C PHE A 237 -17.29 -7.42 -10.32
N ALA A 238 -16.75 -7.38 -9.10
CA ALA A 238 -16.98 -6.27 -8.18
C ALA A 238 -16.38 -4.95 -8.70
N GLN A 239 -15.21 -5.01 -9.34
CA GLN A 239 -14.61 -3.85 -10.02
C GLN A 239 -15.46 -3.34 -11.19
N LEU A 240 -16.31 -4.20 -11.75
CA LEU A 240 -17.19 -3.90 -12.89
C LEU A 240 -18.64 -3.59 -12.47
N ARG A 241 -18.90 -3.44 -11.16
CA ARG A 241 -20.24 -3.23 -10.61
C ARG A 241 -21.01 -2.08 -11.28
N GLU A 242 -20.37 -0.92 -11.45
CA GLU A 242 -21.00 0.24 -12.08
C GLU A 242 -21.38 -0.06 -13.54
N MET A 243 -20.53 -0.77 -14.28
CA MET A 243 -20.85 -1.21 -15.64
C MET A 243 -22.01 -2.19 -15.67
N ILE A 244 -22.10 -3.10 -14.68
CA ILE A 244 -23.21 -4.05 -14.55
C ILE A 244 -24.54 -3.31 -14.28
N LEU A 245 -24.52 -2.26 -13.46
CA LEU A 245 -25.71 -1.46 -13.14
C LEU A 245 -26.24 -0.67 -14.34
N LEU A 246 -25.36 -0.26 -15.25
CA LEU A 246 -25.69 0.47 -16.48
C LEU A 246 -26.31 -0.40 -17.58
N VAL A 247 -26.30 -1.73 -17.43
CA VAL A 247 -26.97 -2.63 -18.39
C VAL A 247 -28.48 -2.49 -18.26
N SER A 248 -29.10 -1.96 -19.32
CA SER A 248 -30.54 -1.81 -19.49
C SER A 248 -31.27 -3.16 -19.50
#